data_AF-A0A5B7V8Z1-F1
#
_entry.id   AF-A0A5B7V8Z1-F1
#
_cell.length_a   1.000
_cell.length_b   1.000
_cell.length_c   1.000
_cell.angle_alpha   90.00
_cell.angle_beta   90.00
_cell.angle_gamma   90.00
#
_symmetry.space_group_name_H-M   'P 1'
#
loop_
_entity.id
_entity.type
_entity.pdbx_description
1 polymer ?
#
loop_
_entity_poly.entity_id
_entity_poly.type
_entity_poly.pdbx_seq_one_letter_code
_entity_poly.pdbx_strand_id
1 'polypeptide(L)'
;MAQFATAQHLASWTGVCPGQNESAGVTKSGRTRPGNANLKRLLRIATMSAIRNKNSYPAVFYRRIAARRGGRRALAALMHKLAIATWHVLHDHIAYRELGAGHFTKRDPERAMRRMIKETNSPGLTVRFEPITVG
;
A
#
# COMPACT_ATOMS: atom_id res chain seq x y z
N MET A 1 -1.50 -8.24 -28.73
CA MET A 1 -1.69 -6.90 -28.12
C MET A 1 -2.20 -7.07 -26.70
N ALA A 2 -1.57 -6.42 -25.72
CA ALA A 2 -2.08 -6.42 -24.36
C ALA A 2 -3.35 -5.56 -24.25
N GLN A 3 -4.38 -6.05 -23.55
CA GLN A 3 -5.66 -5.35 -23.38
C GLN A 3 -5.52 -4.00 -22.65
N PHE A 4 -4.49 -3.84 -21.82
CA PHE A 4 -4.15 -2.58 -21.15
C PHE A 4 -2.66 -2.28 -21.32
N ALA A 5 -2.35 -1.11 -21.89
CA ALA A 5 -0.96 -0.67 -22.11
C ALA A 5 -0.16 -0.40 -20.81
N THR A 6 -0.84 -0.08 -19.70
CA THR A 6 -0.19 0.18 -18.41
C THR A 6 -1.02 -0.36 -17.25
N ALA A 7 -0.35 -0.62 -16.12
CA ALA A 7 -1.00 -0.98 -14.86
C ALA A 7 -2.00 0.08 -14.38
N GLN A 8 -1.72 1.36 -14.65
CA GLN A 8 -2.58 2.48 -14.31
C GLN A 8 -3.88 2.45 -15.12
N HIS A 9 -3.84 2.04 -16.39
CA HIS A 9 -5.05 1.85 -17.20
C HIS A 9 -5.94 0.76 -16.61
N LEU A 10 -5.38 -0.38 -16.21
CA LEU A 10 -6.15 -1.44 -15.52
C LEU A 10 -6.77 -0.93 -14.22
N ALA A 11 -6.00 -0.22 -13.39
CA ALA A 11 -6.47 0.28 -12.10
C ALA A 11 -7.57 1.37 -12.26
N SER A 12 -7.46 2.20 -13.30
CA SER A 12 -8.48 3.20 -13.67
C SER A 12 -9.76 2.51 -14.14
N TRP A 13 -9.65 1.54 -15.06
CA TRP A 13 -10.78 0.79 -15.61
C TRP A 13 -11.53 -0.05 -14.56
N THR A 14 -10.83 -0.61 -13.58
CA THR A 14 -11.43 -1.30 -12.42
C THR A 14 -12.08 -0.36 -11.39
N GLY A 15 -11.86 0.96 -11.51
CA GLY A 15 -12.42 1.96 -10.62
C GLY A 15 -11.83 1.93 -9.20
N VAL A 16 -10.59 1.44 -9.03
CA VAL A 16 -9.88 1.45 -7.74
C VAL A 16 -8.98 2.68 -7.57
N CYS A 17 -8.71 3.41 -8.65
CA CYS A 17 -8.04 4.69 -8.61
C CYS A 17 -8.92 5.79 -8.00
N PRO A 18 -8.34 6.74 -7.23
CA PRO A 18 -9.06 7.92 -6.78
C PRO A 18 -9.55 8.73 -7.99
N GLY A 19 -10.71 9.36 -7.86
CA GLY A 19 -11.20 10.26 -8.90
C GLY A 19 -10.36 11.52 -8.95
N GLN A 20 -9.91 11.91 -10.14
CA GLN A 20 -9.36 13.24 -10.40
C GLN A 20 -10.48 14.08 -11.04
N ASN A 21 -11.00 15.04 -10.28
CA ASN A 21 -12.03 15.97 -10.71
C ASN A 21 -11.56 17.38 -10.33
N GLU A 22 -11.04 18.08 -11.32
CA GLU A 22 -10.47 19.41 -11.16
C GLU A 22 -11.00 20.30 -12.28
N SER A 23 -11.29 21.56 -11.95
CA SER A 23 -11.75 22.57 -12.90
C SER A 23 -11.10 23.89 -12.51
N ALA A 24 -10.42 24.54 -13.46
CA ALA A 24 -9.74 25.82 -13.23
C ALA A 24 -8.86 25.83 -11.96
N GLY A 25 -8.06 24.78 -11.73
CA GLY A 25 -7.18 24.67 -10.55
C GLY A 25 -7.88 24.25 -9.25
N VAL A 26 -9.21 24.15 -9.24
CA VAL A 26 -9.98 23.79 -8.04
C VAL A 26 -10.28 22.30 -8.05
N THR A 27 -9.76 21.59 -7.04
CA THR A 27 -10.07 20.18 -6.81
C THR A 27 -11.49 20.03 -6.25
N LYS A 28 -12.35 19.35 -7.00
CA LYS A 28 -13.72 19.00 -6.62
C LYS A 28 -13.73 17.62 -5.90
N SER A 29 -14.79 16.85 -6.09
CA SER A 29 -14.96 15.53 -5.49
C SER A 29 -13.95 14.49 -5.98
N GLY A 30 -13.20 13.89 -5.06
CA GLY A 30 -12.28 12.77 -5.34
C GLY A 30 -12.92 11.38 -5.38
N ARG A 31 -14.24 11.29 -5.60
CA ARG A 31 -14.95 10.00 -5.63
C ARG A 31 -14.41 9.09 -6.72
N THR A 32 -14.18 7.82 -6.38
CA THR A 32 -13.78 6.81 -7.36
C THR A 32 -14.85 6.67 -8.43
N ARG A 33 -14.45 6.60 -9.70
CA ARG A 33 -15.36 6.36 -10.83
C ARG A 33 -16.01 4.96 -10.72
N PRO A 34 -17.20 4.76 -11.30
CA PRO A 34 -17.67 3.41 -11.58
C PRO A 34 -16.64 2.72 -12.48
N GLY A 35 -16.47 1.42 -12.28
CA GLY A 35 -15.55 0.58 -13.04
C GLY A 35 -16.06 -0.86 -13.03
N ASN A 36 -15.24 -1.82 -13.45
CA ASN A 36 -15.66 -3.22 -13.46
C ASN A 36 -15.98 -3.74 -12.04
N ALA A 37 -17.28 -3.90 -11.73
CA ALA A 37 -17.75 -4.25 -10.39
C ALA A 37 -17.30 -5.65 -9.94
N ASN A 38 -17.22 -6.62 -10.86
CA ASN A 38 -16.81 -7.98 -10.57
C ASN A 38 -15.33 -8.04 -10.20
N LEU A 39 -14.46 -7.45 -11.01
CA LEU A 39 -13.03 -7.39 -10.71
C LEU A 39 -12.74 -6.59 -9.44
N LYS A 40 -13.47 -5.49 -9.22
CA LYS A 40 -13.39 -4.71 -7.98
C LYS A 40 -13.78 -5.55 -6.76
N ARG A 41 -14.81 -6.39 -6.87
CA ARG A 41 -15.22 -7.33 -5.80
C ARG A 41 -14.14 -8.38 -5.54
N LEU A 42 -13.56 -8.97 -6.58
CA LEU A 42 -12.48 -9.95 -6.45
C LEU A 42 -11.23 -9.34 -5.80
N LEU A 43 -10.81 -8.16 -6.24
CA LEU A 43 -9.70 -7.42 -5.63
C LEU A 43 -9.95 -7.14 -4.15
N ARG A 44 -11.18 -6.80 -3.77
CA ARG A 44 -11.55 -6.59 -2.36
C ARG A 44 -11.42 -7.89 -1.54
N ILE A 45 -11.89 -9.02 -2.06
CA ILE A 45 -11.76 -10.33 -1.39
C ILE A 45 -10.28 -10.69 -1.23
N ALA A 46 -9.50 -10.60 -2.32
CA ALA A 46 -8.06 -10.86 -2.30
C ALA A 46 -7.33 -9.96 -1.29
N THR A 47 -7.68 -8.67 -1.26
CA THR A 47 -7.16 -7.71 -0.28
C THR A 47 -7.47 -8.13 1.14
N MET A 48 -8.73 -8.49 1.43
CA MET A 48 -9.17 -8.91 2.75
C MET A 48 -8.47 -10.20 3.20
N SER A 49 -8.22 -11.13 2.29
CA SER A 49 -7.44 -12.34 2.57
C SER A 49 -5.96 -12.02 2.83
N ALA A 50 -5.35 -11.16 2.01
CA ALA A 50 -3.93 -10.80 2.13
C ALA A 50 -3.62 -10.12 3.48
N ILE A 51 -4.50 -9.24 3.98
CA ILE A 51 -4.28 -8.54 5.25
C ILE A 51 -4.41 -9.44 6.48
N ARG A 52 -4.95 -10.67 6.36
CA ARG A 52 -5.03 -11.63 7.47
C ARG A 52 -3.65 -12.10 7.92
N ASN A 53 -2.69 -12.21 7.00
CA ASN A 53 -1.30 -12.50 7.34
C ASN A 53 -0.63 -11.24 7.91
N LYS A 54 -0.61 -11.11 9.24
CA LYS A 54 -0.13 -9.92 9.95
C LYS A 54 1.34 -9.56 9.64
N ASN A 55 2.15 -10.55 9.26
CA ASN A 55 3.58 -10.42 8.97
C ASN A 55 3.89 -10.23 7.47
N SER A 56 2.88 -9.93 6.67
CA SER A 56 3.03 -9.62 5.25
C SER A 56 3.08 -8.10 4.98
N TYR A 57 3.69 -7.72 3.87
CA TYR A 57 3.71 -6.35 3.36
C TYR A 57 2.29 -5.78 3.16
N PRO A 58 1.31 -6.49 2.54
CA PRO A 58 -0.07 -6.01 2.44
C PRO A 58 -0.68 -5.62 3.79
N ALA A 59 -0.47 -6.45 4.83
CA ALA A 59 -0.99 -6.18 6.15
C ALA A 59 -0.33 -4.95 6.81
N VAL A 60 0.99 -4.80 6.68
CA VAL A 60 1.70 -3.60 7.18
C VAL A 60 1.26 -2.35 6.42
N PHE A 61 1.18 -2.41 5.08
CA PHE A 61 0.70 -1.32 4.25
C PHE A 61 -0.70 -0.88 4.67
N TYR A 62 -1.62 -1.83 4.83
CA TYR A 62 -2.98 -1.58 5.27
C TYR A 62 -3.00 -0.86 6.63
N ARG A 63 -2.31 -1.38 7.65
CA ARG A 63 -2.27 -0.76 8.99
C ARG A 63 -1.74 0.68 8.95
N ARG A 64 -0.68 0.94 8.17
CA ARG A 64 -0.08 2.29 8.04
C ARG A 64 -1.02 3.31 7.40
N ILE A 65 -1.89 2.89 6.48
CA ILE A 65 -2.87 3.77 5.86
C ILE A 65 -4.12 3.88 6.74
N ALA A 66 -4.58 2.77 7.32
CA ALA A 66 -5.76 2.72 8.18
C ALA A 66 -5.61 3.62 9.39
N ALA A 67 -4.43 3.63 10.03
CA ALA A 67 -4.14 4.50 11.17
C ALA A 67 -4.24 6.01 10.86
N ARG A 68 -4.08 6.42 9.59
CA ARG A 68 -4.09 7.84 9.19
C ARG A 68 -5.35 8.26 8.44
N ARG A 69 -6.03 7.33 7.75
CA ARG A 69 -7.11 7.63 6.80
C ARG A 69 -8.34 6.75 6.97
N GLY A 70 -8.34 5.82 7.93
CA GLY A 70 -9.42 4.86 8.16
C GLY A 70 -9.37 3.62 7.26
N GLY A 71 -10.00 2.55 7.71
CA GLY A 71 -9.92 1.21 7.09
C GLY A 71 -10.45 1.16 5.65
N ARG A 72 -11.56 1.84 5.34
CA ARG A 72 -12.14 1.86 3.99
C ARG A 72 -11.17 2.44 2.95
N ARG A 73 -10.49 3.55 3.29
CA ARG A 73 -9.49 4.18 2.40
C ARG A 73 -8.23 3.31 2.27
N ALA A 74 -7.85 2.62 3.34
CA ALA A 74 -6.73 1.68 3.33
C ALA A 74 -7.00 0.45 2.44
N LEU A 75 -8.21 -0.12 2.49
CA LEU A 75 -8.63 -1.19 1.58
C LEU A 75 -8.54 -0.74 0.11
N ALA A 76 -9.10 0.43 -0.22
CA ALA A 76 -9.06 0.95 -1.58
C ALA A 76 -7.61 1.17 -2.08
N ALA A 77 -6.74 1.72 -1.22
CA ALA A 77 -5.33 1.90 -1.55
C ALA A 77 -4.60 0.57 -1.78
N LEU A 78 -4.91 -0.46 -0.99
CA LEU A 78 -4.31 -1.78 -1.15
C LEU A 78 -4.87 -2.52 -2.38
N MET A 79 -6.16 -2.38 -2.68
CA MET A 79 -6.75 -2.88 -3.93
C MET A 79 -6.06 -2.29 -5.16
N HIS A 80 -5.74 -0.99 -5.14
CA HIS A 80 -4.97 -0.34 -6.20
C HIS A 80 -3.56 -0.94 -6.34
N LYS A 81 -2.87 -1.19 -5.22
CA LYS A 81 -1.55 -1.87 -5.23
C LYS A 81 -1.63 -3.28 -5.79
N LEU A 82 -2.66 -4.05 -5.42
CA LEU A 82 -2.87 -5.39 -5.97
C LEU A 82 -3.21 -5.37 -7.45
N ALA A 83 -4.02 -4.42 -7.92
CA ALA A 83 -4.32 -4.27 -9.35
C ALA A 83 -3.03 -4.03 -10.17
N ILE A 84 -2.12 -3.18 -9.67
CA ILE A 84 -0.81 -2.97 -10.30
C ILE A 84 0.01 -4.25 -10.32
N ALA A 85 0.10 -4.95 -9.18
CA ALA A 85 0.83 -6.21 -9.10
C ALA A 85 0.27 -7.27 -10.05
N THR A 86 -1.05 -7.43 -10.11
CA THR A 86 -1.73 -8.34 -11.04
C THR A 86 -1.41 -8.00 -12.50
N TRP A 87 -1.38 -6.71 -12.87
CA TRP A 87 -0.99 -6.31 -14.21
C TRP A 87 0.43 -6.78 -14.55
N HIS A 88 1.41 -6.53 -13.67
CA HIS A 88 2.80 -6.96 -13.92
C HIS A 88 2.94 -8.49 -14.00
N VAL A 89 2.23 -9.23 -13.15
CA VAL A 89 2.25 -10.70 -13.20
C VAL A 89 1.69 -11.23 -14.53
N LEU A 90 0.61 -10.62 -15.04
CA LEU A 90 -0.06 -11.07 -16.26
C LEU A 90 0.58 -10.55 -17.54
N HIS A 91 1.08 -9.31 -17.52
CA HIS A 91 1.64 -8.62 -18.68
C HIS A 91 3.13 -8.94 -18.87
N ASP A 92 3.92 -8.84 -17.80
CA ASP A 92 5.37 -9.04 -17.87
C ASP A 92 5.78 -10.49 -17.56
N HIS A 93 4.83 -11.34 -17.18
CA HIS A 93 5.04 -12.73 -16.76
C HIS A 93 6.04 -12.88 -15.59
N ILE A 94 6.14 -11.86 -14.73
CA ILE A 94 7.02 -11.85 -13.58
C ILE A 94 6.30 -12.39 -12.35
N ALA A 95 6.98 -13.26 -11.58
CA ALA A 95 6.43 -13.78 -10.34
C ALA A 95 6.15 -12.65 -9.32
N TYR A 96 5.04 -12.76 -8.59
CA TYR A 96 4.74 -11.83 -7.51
C TYR A 96 5.79 -11.95 -6.39
N ARG A 97 6.49 -10.85 -6.12
CA ARG A 97 7.44 -10.75 -5.01
C ARG A 97 6.80 -10.12 -3.79
N GLU A 98 6.70 -10.90 -2.71
CA GLU A 98 6.29 -10.41 -1.41
C GLU A 98 7.46 -9.64 -0.75
N LEU A 99 7.20 -8.42 -0.27
CA LEU A 99 8.25 -7.50 0.22
C LEU A 99 8.60 -7.66 1.71
N GLY A 100 7.77 -8.40 2.45
CA GLY A 100 7.88 -8.66 3.87
C GLY A 100 7.35 -7.53 4.75
N ALA A 101 7.00 -7.86 5.99
CA ALA A 101 6.62 -6.86 6.99
C ALA A 101 7.71 -5.81 7.24
N GLY A 102 8.98 -6.20 7.13
CA GLY A 102 10.14 -5.33 7.34
C GLY A 102 10.42 -4.33 6.21
N HIS A 103 9.72 -4.40 5.07
CA HIS A 103 10.00 -3.57 3.89
C HIS A 103 10.09 -2.07 4.24
N PHE A 104 9.15 -1.60 5.04
CA PHE A 104 9.04 -0.20 5.40
C PHE A 104 10.13 0.28 6.36
N THR A 105 10.60 -0.61 7.24
CA THR A 105 11.70 -0.32 8.16
C THR A 105 13.02 -0.31 7.40
N LYS A 106 13.23 -1.25 6.48
CA LYS A 106 14.41 -1.31 5.60
C LYS A 106 14.51 -0.10 4.66
N ARG A 107 13.37 0.45 4.23
CA ARG A 107 13.32 1.59 3.29
C ARG A 107 13.71 2.92 3.94
N ASP A 108 13.43 3.10 5.23
CA ASP A 108 13.66 4.35 5.95
C ASP A 108 14.10 4.03 7.39
N PRO A 109 15.35 3.55 7.56
CA PRO A 109 15.86 3.11 8.85
C PRO A 109 15.94 4.28 9.85
N GLU A 110 16.29 5.47 9.37
CA GLU A 110 16.36 6.70 10.15
C GLU A 110 15.01 7.04 10.81
N ARG A 111 13.92 6.98 10.06
CA ARG A 111 12.60 7.24 10.62
C ARG A 111 12.16 6.16 11.60
N ALA A 112 12.56 4.91 11.38
CA ALA A 112 12.32 3.84 12.33
C ALA A 112 13.07 4.08 13.64
N MET A 113 14.34 4.48 13.56
CA MET A 113 15.18 4.82 14.70
C MET A 113 14.60 6.01 15.49
N ARG A 114 14.21 7.10 14.83
CA ARG A 114 13.55 8.25 15.49
C ARG A 114 12.27 7.86 16.23
N ARG A 115 11.51 6.93 15.65
CA ARG A 115 10.31 6.41 16.30
C ARG A 115 10.65 5.63 17.56
N MET A 116 11.67 4.77 17.51
CA MET A 116 12.14 4.01 18.68
C MET A 116 12.61 4.95 19.79
N ILE A 117 13.45 5.95 19.47
CA ILE A 117 13.89 6.97 20.45
C ILE A 117 12.70 7.65 21.09
N LYS A 118 11.72 8.10 20.28
CA LYS A 118 10.53 8.77 20.80
C LYS A 118 9.70 7.85 21.72
N GLU A 119 9.50 6.60 21.33
CA GLU A 119 8.75 5.62 22.13
C GLU A 119 9.45 5.31 23.45
N THR A 120 10.78 5.20 23.46
CA THR A 120 11.56 4.91 24.67
C THR A 120 11.77 6.13 25.57
N ASN A 121 11.83 7.34 25.02
CA ASN A 121 11.88 8.57 25.82
C ASN A 121 10.54 8.82 26.56
N SER A 122 9.42 8.30 26.06
CA SER A 122 8.10 8.49 26.68
C SER A 122 8.00 7.98 28.13
N PRO A 123 8.57 6.81 28.50
CA PRO A 123 8.69 6.37 29.90
C PRO A 123 9.91 6.95 30.65
N GLY A 124 10.69 7.87 30.07
CA GLY A 124 11.86 8.49 30.71
C GLY A 124 13.17 7.70 30.55
N LEU A 125 13.24 6.75 29.62
CA LEU A 125 14.44 5.95 29.37
C LEU A 125 15.35 6.66 28.33
N THR A 126 16.67 6.62 28.55
CA THR A 126 17.65 7.10 27.57
C THR A 126 18.14 5.93 26.72
N VAL A 127 18.05 6.05 25.39
CA VAL A 127 18.52 5.01 24.45
C VAL A 127 19.91 5.34 23.91
N ARG A 128 20.82 4.36 23.96
CA ARG A 128 22.09 4.38 23.25
C ARG A 128 22.11 3.24 22.26
N PHE A 129 22.46 3.52 21.00
CA PHE A 129 22.62 2.51 19.96
C PHE A 129 24.10 2.28 19.72
N GLU A 130 24.52 1.02 19.75
CA GLU A 130 25.88 0.62 19.38
C GLU A 130 25.83 -0.10 18.02
N PRO A 131 26.80 0.17 17.11
CA PRO A 131 26.85 -0.49 15.82
C PRO A 131 27.14 -1.98 16.00
N ILE A 132 26.41 -2.83 15.28
CA ILE A 132 26.71 -4.26 15.25
C ILE A 132 27.98 -4.45 14.42
N THR A 133 29.07 -4.83 15.09
CA THR A 133 30.33 -5.19 14.41
C THR A 133 30.14 -6.58 13.81
N VAL A 134 29.97 -6.65 12.49
CA VAL A 134 29.91 -7.93 11.78
C VAL A 134 31.35 -8.28 11.40
N GLY A 135 31.90 -9.34 12.00
CA GLY A 135 33.25 -9.85 11.74
C GLY A 135 33.36 -10.62 10.44
#